data_AF-A0A0B7BT62-F1
#
_entry.id   AF-A0A0B7BT62-F1
#
_cell.length_a   1.000
_cell.length_b   1.000
_cell.length_c   1.000
_cell.angle_alpha   90.00
_cell.angle_beta   90.00
_cell.angle_gamma   90.00
#
_symmetry.space_group_name_H-M   'P 1'
#
loop_
_entity.id
_entity.type
_entity.pdbx_description
1 polymer ?
#
loop_
_entity_poly.entity_id
_entity_poly.type
_entity_poly.pdbx_seq_one_letter_code
_entity_poly.pdbx_strand_id
1 'polypeptide(L)'
;LGRGQAIYVKHGLPHNCLDTHDFLPEGVELQGIQLTIRDQVWRIYNVYAHVDKLYIAHNWDFLEKLSDVPRTKFLIAGDFNARSKEWGNATENRQGIALS
;
A
#
# COMPACT_ATOMS: atom_id res chain seq x y z
N LEU A 1 -21.21 -7.32 -5.91
CA LEU A 1 -20.45 -7.71 -4.70
C LEU A 1 -19.37 -6.66 -4.53
N GLY A 2 -19.38 -5.95 -3.39
CA GLY A 2 -18.59 -4.73 -3.20
C GLY A 2 -17.09 -4.97 -3.24
N ARG A 3 -16.37 -4.07 -3.92
CA ARG A 3 -14.91 -3.90 -3.79
C ARG A 3 -14.65 -3.34 -2.39
N GLY A 4 -13.63 -3.85 -1.70
CA GLY A 4 -13.27 -3.35 -0.39
C GLY A 4 -12.06 -4.06 0.20
N GLN A 5 -11.22 -3.28 0.85
CA GLN A 5 -10.08 -3.73 1.64
C GLN A 5 -10.29 -3.42 3.13
N ALA A 6 -9.61 -4.15 4.00
CA ALA A 6 -9.68 -3.95 5.44
C ALA A 6 -8.35 -4.26 6.12
N ILE A 7 -8.05 -3.50 7.18
CA ILE A 7 -6.98 -3.82 8.14
C ILE A 7 -7.66 -4.23 9.46
N TYR A 8 -7.43 -5.47 9.90
CA TYR A 8 -7.94 -5.95 11.19
C TYR A 8 -6.89 -5.77 12.28
N VAL A 9 -7.27 -5.08 13.35
CA VAL A 9 -6.40 -4.82 14.50
C VAL A 9 -6.85 -5.67 15.68
N LYS A 10 -5.90 -6.33 16.34
CA LYS A 10 -6.17 -7.13 17.55
C LYS A 10 -6.81 -6.24 18.62
N HIS A 11 -7.88 -6.73 19.24
CA HIS A 11 -8.55 -6.02 20.33
C HIS A 11 -7.56 -5.58 21.42
N GLY A 12 -7.72 -4.34 21.89
CA GLY A 12 -6.87 -3.73 22.91
C GLY A 12 -5.51 -3.23 22.42
N LEU A 13 -5.18 -3.38 21.13
CA LEU A 13 -3.98 -2.80 20.55
C LEU A 13 -4.25 -1.32 20.18
N PRO A 14 -3.59 -0.34 20.82
CA PRO A 14 -3.76 1.07 20.48
C PRO A 14 -3.31 1.34 19.05
N HIS A 15 -4.15 2.01 18.28
CA HIS A 15 -3.87 2.41 16.91
C HIS A 15 -4.66 3.66 16.54
N ASN A 16 -4.17 4.38 15.53
CA ASN A 16 -4.88 5.47 14.89
C ASN A 16 -5.11 5.12 13.42
N CYS A 17 -6.29 5.43 12.89
CA CYS A 17 -6.50 5.45 11.44
C CYS A 17 -5.81 6.68 10.86
N LEU A 18 -5.08 6.49 9.77
CA LEU A 18 -4.45 7.57 9.04
C LEU A 18 -5.42 8.11 7.99
N ASP A 19 -5.37 9.42 7.77
CA ASP A 19 -5.97 10.01 6.58
C ASP A 19 -5.09 9.69 5.37
N THR A 20 -5.68 9.08 4.35
CA THR A 20 -4.98 8.60 3.14
C THR A 20 -5.61 9.16 1.86
N HIS A 21 -6.39 10.24 1.95
CA HIS A 21 -7.08 10.86 0.80
C HIS A 21 -6.17 11.70 -0.10
N ASP A 22 -4.87 11.75 0.17
CA ASP A 22 -3.89 12.46 -0.66
C ASP A 22 -3.91 11.96 -2.12
N PHE A 23 -3.22 12.66 -3.02
CA PHE A 23 -3.19 12.42 -4.47
C PHE A 23 -2.81 10.97 -4.87
N LEU A 24 -3.76 10.05 -4.75
CA LEU A 24 -3.66 8.68 -5.21
C LEU A 24 -3.94 8.63 -6.71
N PRO A 25 -3.27 7.75 -7.46
CA PRO A 25 -3.66 7.46 -8.82
C PRO A 25 -5.12 6.99 -8.88
N GLU A 26 -5.81 7.32 -9.97
CA GLU A 26 -7.17 6.86 -10.18
C GLU A 26 -7.25 5.32 -10.12
N GLY A 27 -8.22 4.79 -9.36
CA GLY A 27 -8.42 3.35 -9.19
C GLY A 27 -7.46 2.69 -8.20
N VAL A 28 -6.63 3.44 -7.47
CA VAL A 28 -5.90 2.95 -6.30
C VAL A 28 -6.70 3.27 -5.04
N GLU A 29 -6.94 2.26 -4.23
CA GLU A 29 -7.50 2.40 -2.89
C GLU A 29 -6.38 2.23 -1.86
N LEU A 30 -6.39 3.07 -0.82
CA LEU A 30 -5.41 3.02 0.26
C LEU A 30 -6.12 3.07 1.63
N GLN A 31 -5.69 2.22 2.55
CA GLN A 31 -5.99 2.34 3.98
C GLN A 31 -4.69 2.40 4.76
N GLY A 32 -4.64 3.23 5.80
CA GLY A 32 -3.46 3.36 6.65
C GLY A 32 -3.83 3.31 8.13
N ILE A 33 -3.00 2.64 8.92
CA ILE A 33 -3.01 2.74 10.37
C ILE A 33 -1.64 3.10 10.90
N GLN A 34 -1.61 3.73 12.07
CA GLN A 34 -0.40 3.94 12.85
C GLN A 34 -0.52 3.27 14.21
N LEU A 35 0.54 2.60 14.63
CA LEU A 35 0.65 2.03 15.98
C LEU A 35 2.11 2.03 16.46
N THR A 36 2.32 1.76 17.74
CA THR A 36 3.65 1.68 18.35
C THR A 36 3.97 0.23 18.70
N ILE A 37 5.10 -0.28 18.21
CA ILE A 37 5.60 -1.63 18.51
C ILE A 37 7.00 -1.48 19.09
N ARG A 38 7.23 -1.89 20.34
CA ARG A 38 8.55 -1.83 21.02
C ARG A 38 9.18 -0.42 20.91
N ASP A 39 8.42 0.59 21.33
CA ASP A 39 8.80 2.02 21.32
C ASP A 39 9.10 2.62 19.93
N GLN A 40 8.81 1.86 18.86
CA GLN A 40 8.95 2.31 17.49
C GLN A 40 7.58 2.59 16.88
N VAL A 41 7.42 3.77 16.27
CA VAL A 41 6.22 4.09 15.50
C VAL A 41 6.25 3.33 14.18
N TRP A 42 5.15 2.65 13.87
CA TRP A 42 4.89 1.96 12.61
C TRP A 42 3.70 2.57 11.90
N ARG A 43 3.83 2.79 10.60
CA ARG A 43 2.71 3.05 9.69
C ARG A 43 2.54 1.85 8.77
N ILE A 44 1.34 1.28 8.78
CA ILE A 44 0.99 0.10 7.98
C ILE A 44 -0.06 0.53 6.98
N TYR A 45 0.21 0.26 5.71
CA TYR A 45 -0.66 0.61 4.59
C TYR A 45 -1.13 -0.64 3.85
N ASN A 46 -2.42 -0.69 3.54
CA ASN A 46 -3.03 -1.69 2.66
C ASN A 46 -3.43 -1.02 1.34
N VAL A 47 -2.83 -1.49 0.25
CA VAL A 47 -3.00 -0.98 -1.11
C VAL A 47 -3.87 -1.95 -1.92
N TYR A 48 -4.83 -1.42 -2.66
CA TYR A 48 -5.54 -2.16 -3.68
C TYR A 48 -5.57 -1.37 -4.99
N ALA A 49 -4.91 -1.89 -6.02
CA ALA A 49 -4.89 -1.29 -7.35
C ALA A 49 -5.89 -2.01 -8.25
N HIS A 50 -6.81 -1.30 -8.90
CA HIS A 50 -7.87 -1.94 -9.69
C HIS A 50 -7.33 -2.58 -10.98
N VAL A 51 -7.82 -3.78 -11.31
CA VAL A 51 -7.38 -4.55 -12.50
C VAL A 51 -7.81 -3.91 -13.83
N ASP A 52 -8.83 -3.05 -13.83
CA ASP A 52 -9.39 -2.38 -15.01
C ASP A 52 -8.65 -1.09 -15.38
N LYS A 53 -7.60 -0.72 -14.62
CA LYS A 53 -6.75 0.44 -14.87
C LYS A 53 -5.33 0.01 -15.27
N LEU A 54 -4.67 0.87 -16.05
CA LEU A 54 -3.26 0.71 -16.40
C LEU A 54 -2.43 1.69 -15.57
N TYR A 55 -1.48 1.15 -14.82
CA TYR A 55 -0.52 1.93 -14.05
C TYR A 55 0.85 1.90 -14.73
N ILE A 56 1.49 3.05 -14.82
CA ILE A 56 2.86 3.25 -15.30
C ILE A 56 3.73 3.77 -14.14
N ALA A 57 5.05 3.84 -14.35
CA ALA A 57 6.01 4.07 -13.26
C ALA A 57 5.62 5.23 -12.32
N HIS A 58 5.29 6.41 -12.88
CA HIS A 58 4.93 7.58 -12.06
C HIS A 58 3.64 7.43 -11.25
N ASN A 59 2.77 6.46 -11.59
CA ASN A 59 1.61 6.16 -10.76
C ASN A 59 2.04 5.55 -9.42
N TRP A 60 3.26 5.04 -9.28
CA TRP A 60 3.75 4.44 -8.04
C TRP A 60 4.54 5.42 -7.16
N ASP A 61 4.81 6.66 -7.62
CA ASP A 61 5.56 7.68 -6.88
C ASP A 61 4.93 8.01 -5.51
N PHE A 62 3.64 7.76 -5.31
CA PHE A 62 3.00 7.95 -4.01
C PHE A 62 3.56 7.01 -2.93
N LEU A 63 4.08 5.83 -3.31
CA LEU A 63 4.68 4.87 -2.37
C LEU A 63 5.89 5.47 -1.65
N GLU A 64 6.70 6.26 -2.38
CA GLU A 64 7.84 6.97 -1.79
C GLU A 64 7.36 7.96 -0.73
N LYS A 65 6.29 8.72 -1.03
CA LYS A 65 5.70 9.69 -0.10
C LYS A 65 5.15 9.02 1.17
N LEU A 66 4.58 7.82 1.07
CA LEU A 66 4.10 7.06 2.23
C LEU A 66 5.24 6.64 3.17
N SER A 67 6.44 6.46 2.61
CA SER A 67 7.64 6.03 3.34
C SER A 67 8.47 7.20 3.88
N ASP A 68 8.26 8.42 3.40
CA ASP A 68 9.01 9.63 3.78
C ASP A 68 8.48 10.28 5.07
N VAL A 69 8.46 9.50 6.15
CA VAL A 69 8.04 9.97 7.47
C VAL A 69 9.18 9.76 8.47
N PRO A 70 9.79 10.84 9.00
CA PRO A 70 10.93 10.74 9.89
C PRO A 70 10.68 9.82 11.08
N ARG A 71 11.68 8.99 11.41
CA ARG A 71 11.70 8.10 12.60
C ARG A 71 10.53 7.11 12.66
N THR A 72 9.90 6.81 11.53
CA THR A 72 8.77 5.88 11.44
C THR A 72 9.19 4.66 10.63
N LYS A 73 8.79 3.47 11.08
CA LYS A 73 8.88 2.24 10.28
C LYS A 73 7.64 2.12 9.42
N PHE A 74 7.77 1.54 8.24
CA PHE A 74 6.65 1.37 7.33
C PHE A 74 6.52 -0.09 6.88
N LEU A 75 5.28 -0.48 6.66
CA LEU A 75 4.91 -1.69 5.96
C LEU A 75 3.86 -1.30 4.92
N ILE A 76 4.14 -1.57 3.66
CA ILE A 76 3.18 -1.42 2.57
C ILE A 76 2.93 -2.82 2.03
N ALA A 77 1.66 -3.21 2.02
CA ALA A 77 1.22 -4.51 1.53
C ALA A 77 -0.11 -4.36 0.80
N GLY A 78 -0.51 -5.39 0.07
CA GLY A 78 -1.80 -5.43 -0.59
C GLY A 78 -1.74 -6.09 -1.96
N ASP A 79 -2.77 -5.87 -2.76
CA ASP A 79 -2.88 -6.41 -4.11
C ASP A 79 -2.71 -5.28 -5.14
N PHE A 80 -1.50 -5.23 -5.71
CA PHE A 80 -1.10 -4.26 -6.71
C PHE A 80 -1.57 -4.65 -8.12
N ASN A 81 -2.19 -5.84 -8.30
CA ASN A 81 -2.45 -6.46 -9.60
C ASN A 81 -1.21 -6.56 -10.53
N ALA A 82 -0.03 -6.51 -9.92
CA ALA A 82 1.27 -6.46 -10.57
C ALA A 82 1.97 -7.81 -10.52
N ARG A 83 2.52 -8.24 -11.66
CA ARG A 83 3.27 -9.49 -11.79
C ARG A 83 4.69 -9.18 -12.23
N SER A 84 5.66 -9.47 -11.37
CA SER A 84 7.10 -9.37 -11.64
C SER A 84 7.81 -10.64 -11.18
N LYS A 85 8.88 -11.03 -11.87
CA LYS A 85 9.73 -12.14 -11.45
C LYS A 85 10.47 -11.84 -10.16
N GLU A 86 10.71 -10.56 -9.86
CA GLU A 86 11.42 -10.11 -8.65
C GLU A 86 10.73 -10.52 -7.35
N TRP A 87 9.40 -10.60 -7.37
CA TRP A 87 8.58 -11.12 -6.26
C TRP A 87 7.92 -12.47 -6.59
N GLY A 88 8.51 -13.24 -7.50
CA GLY A 88 8.22 -14.67 -7.67
C GLY A 88 7.08 -15.04 -8.63
N ASN A 89 6.63 -14.14 -9.50
CA ASN A 89 5.65 -14.52 -10.53
C ASN A 89 6.32 -15.26 -11.71
N ALA A 90 5.59 -16.22 -12.30
CA ALA A 90 6.05 -16.96 -13.49
C ALA A 90 6.10 -16.10 -14.77
N THR A 91 5.27 -15.06 -14.84
CA THR A 91 5.13 -14.14 -15.98
C THR A 91 5.13 -12.71 -15.48
N GLU A 92 5.47 -11.77 -16.35
CA GLU A 92 5.47 -10.34 -16.03
C GLU A 92 4.31 -9.63 -16.73
N ASN A 93 3.73 -8.60 -16.10
CA ASN A 93 2.78 -7.69 -16.73
C ASN A 93 3.32 -6.25 -16.68
N ARG A 94 2.67 -5.34 -17.44
CA ARG A 94 3.11 -3.93 -17.52
C ARG A 94 3.19 -3.25 -16.15
N GLN A 95 2.26 -3.56 -15.25
CA GLN A 95 2.22 -3.00 -13.91
C GLN A 95 3.39 -3.52 -13.05
N GLY A 96 3.74 -4.80 -13.14
CA GLY A 96 4.90 -5.36 -12.47
C GLY A 96 6.21 -4.77 -12.98
N ILE A 97 6.34 -4.58 -14.29
CA ILE A 97 7.50 -3.88 -14.88
C ILE A 97 7.57 -2.42 -14.42
N ALA A 98 6.43 -1.75 -14.22
CA ALA A 98 6.39 -0.36 -13.78
C ALA A 98 6.68 -0.18 -12.28
N LEU A 99 6.49 -1.23 -11.47
CA LEU A 99 6.66 -1.21 -10.02
C LEU A 99 8.04 -1.75 -9.57
N SER A 100 8.70 -2.53 -10.44
CA SER A 100 10.09 -3.01 -10.30
C SER A 100 11.10 -1.92 -10.67
#